data_AF-A0A7S3F9M9-F1
#
_entry.id   AF-A0A7S3F9M9-F1
#
_cell.length_a   1.000
_cell.length_b   1.000
_cell.length_c   1.000
_cell.angle_alpha   90.00
_cell.angle_beta   90.00
_cell.angle_gamma   90.00
#
_symmetry.space_group_name_H-M   'P 1'
#
loop_
_entity.id
_entity.type
_entity.pdbx_description
1 polymer ?
#
loop_
_entity_poly.entity_id
_entity_poly.type
_entity_poly.pdbx_seq_one_letter_code
_entity_poly.pdbx_strand_id
1 'polypeptide(L)'
;YAALPPAERHFYEIIREARPCHLYFDLEYRRRAPDVEGCGEEAAAVEQESRRLETDARVDALLELVEVALRETYGLELDRRRVMELDSSTDTKMSRHLHVRLPGAAFRHAAHAGAFVRKLVARAESLQADDDDRSAARRSRAALLWAPPLGAGSERQLVVDLGVYTRNRAFRLLGSCKIGKTARLSNT
;
A
#
# COMPACT_ATOMS: atom_id res chain seq x y z
N TYR A 1 -19.12 -17.81 0.92
CA TYR A 1 -17.75 -17.37 0.62
C TYR A 1 -16.72 -18.48 0.82
N ALA A 2 -16.46 -18.92 2.06
CA ALA A 2 -15.39 -19.90 2.34
C ALA A 2 -15.60 -21.29 1.70
N ALA A 3 -16.84 -21.64 1.32
CA ALA A 3 -17.16 -22.89 0.64
C ALA A 3 -16.70 -22.94 -0.84
N LEU A 4 -16.42 -21.79 -1.48
CA LEU A 4 -15.98 -21.76 -2.88
C LEU A 4 -14.49 -22.08 -2.99
N PRO A 5 -14.03 -22.75 -4.06
CA PRO A 5 -12.61 -22.88 -4.35
C PRO A 5 -11.94 -21.50 -4.47
N PRO A 6 -10.68 -21.34 -4.03
CA PRO A 6 -9.98 -20.06 -4.09
C PRO A 6 -9.95 -19.40 -5.48
N ALA A 7 -9.86 -20.21 -6.55
CA ALA A 7 -9.84 -19.74 -7.93
C ALA A 7 -11.18 -19.19 -8.42
N GLU A 8 -12.29 -19.47 -7.72
CA GLU A 8 -13.63 -18.99 -8.03
C GLU A 8 -14.06 -17.80 -7.13
N ARG A 9 -13.17 -17.37 -6.23
CA ARG A 9 -13.43 -16.24 -5.34
C ARG A 9 -13.02 -14.95 -6.04
N HIS A 10 -13.99 -14.29 -6.67
CA HIS A 10 -13.83 -12.99 -7.33
C HIS A 10 -14.67 -11.90 -6.66
N PHE A 11 -14.62 -11.83 -5.33
CA PHE A 11 -15.52 -10.97 -4.56
C PHE A 11 -14.86 -9.63 -4.19
N TYR A 12 -15.69 -8.59 -4.19
CA TYR A 12 -15.30 -7.23 -3.87
C TYR A 12 -16.28 -6.64 -2.85
N GLU A 13 -15.75 -5.94 -1.86
CA GLU A 13 -16.52 -5.00 -1.04
C GLU A 13 -16.83 -3.76 -1.88
N ILE A 14 -18.05 -3.24 -1.76
CA ILE A 14 -18.37 -1.92 -2.31
C ILE A 14 -18.27 -0.89 -1.18
N ILE A 15 -17.22 -0.06 -1.25
CA ILE A 15 -17.07 1.11 -0.39
C ILE A 15 -18.06 2.17 -0.87
N ARG A 16 -19.25 2.14 -0.26
CA ARG A 16 -20.41 2.94 -0.67
C ARG A 16 -20.11 4.44 -0.61
N GLU A 17 -20.59 5.16 -1.61
CA GLU A 17 -20.58 6.61 -1.63
C GLU A 17 -21.28 7.19 -0.38
N ALA A 18 -20.75 8.31 0.12
CA ALA A 18 -21.32 9.07 1.25
C ALA A 18 -21.57 8.26 2.54
N ARG A 19 -20.91 7.11 2.70
CA ARG A 19 -20.94 6.30 3.93
C ARG A 19 -19.60 6.39 4.66
N PRO A 20 -19.61 6.39 6.01
CA PRO A 20 -18.38 6.33 6.78
C PRO A 20 -17.53 5.12 6.39
N CYS A 21 -16.22 5.30 6.36
CA CYS A 21 -15.27 4.23 6.04
C CYS A 21 -14.05 4.29 6.94
N HIS A 22 -13.40 3.13 7.11
CA HIS A 22 -12.05 3.08 7.64
C HIS A 22 -11.06 3.75 6.67
N LEU A 23 -9.88 4.07 7.15
CA LEU A 23 -8.76 4.41 6.27
C LEU A 23 -8.26 3.11 5.62
N TYR A 24 -8.02 3.15 4.32
CA TYR A 24 -7.53 2.01 3.56
C TYR A 24 -6.56 2.49 2.50
N PHE A 25 -5.63 1.64 2.10
CA PHE A 25 -4.66 1.93 1.05
C PHE A 25 -4.63 0.76 0.06
N ASP A 26 -4.50 1.09 -1.21
CA ASP A 26 -4.05 0.16 -2.25
C ASP A 26 -2.64 0.59 -2.63
N LEU A 27 -1.69 -0.30 -2.39
CA LEU A 27 -0.28 -0.10 -2.66
C LEU A 27 0.06 -0.92 -3.89
N GLU A 28 0.49 -0.27 -4.95
CA GLU A 28 0.91 -0.97 -6.16
C GLU A 28 2.00 -0.25 -6.93
N TYR A 29 2.96 -1.05 -7.42
CA TYR A 29 3.91 -0.62 -8.43
C TYR A 29 4.38 -1.81 -9.25
N ARG A 30 4.82 -1.52 -10.48
CA ARG A 30 5.44 -2.53 -11.33
C ARG A 30 6.86 -2.81 -10.85
N ARG A 31 7.28 -4.08 -10.96
CA ARG A 31 8.64 -4.51 -10.67
C ARG A 31 9.31 -5.01 -11.93
N ARG A 32 10.63 -4.87 -11.99
CA ARG A 32 11.41 -5.59 -12.98
C ARG A 32 11.29 -7.09 -12.68
N ALA A 33 11.09 -7.88 -13.73
CA ALA A 33 11.16 -9.33 -13.60
C ALA A 33 12.52 -9.69 -12.97
N PRO A 34 12.57 -10.60 -12.00
CA PRO A 34 13.83 -11.04 -11.42
C PRO A 34 14.70 -11.62 -12.55
N ASP A 35 15.97 -11.21 -12.57
CA ASP A 35 16.97 -11.75 -13.50
C ASP A 35 17.57 -13.02 -12.87
N VAL A 36 16.75 -14.08 -12.86
CA VAL A 36 17.06 -15.37 -12.21
C VAL A 36 17.14 -16.51 -13.22
N GLU A 37 17.14 -16.20 -14.52
CA GLU A 37 17.34 -17.23 -15.56
C GLU A 37 18.72 -17.87 -15.39
N GLY A 38 18.73 -19.17 -15.09
CA GLY A 38 19.95 -19.93 -14.81
C GLY A 38 20.48 -19.79 -13.37
N CYS A 39 19.81 -19.03 -12.51
CA CYS A 39 20.13 -18.95 -11.09
C CYS A 39 19.49 -20.12 -10.33
N GLY A 40 20.22 -20.72 -9.38
CA GLY A 40 19.70 -21.78 -8.52
C GLY A 40 18.59 -21.29 -7.57
N GLU A 41 17.85 -22.24 -6.98
CA GLU A 41 16.71 -21.97 -6.08
C GLU A 41 17.06 -21.02 -4.92
N GLU A 42 18.28 -21.13 -4.38
CA GLU A 42 18.77 -20.27 -3.29
C GLU A 42 18.84 -18.79 -3.69
N ALA A 43 19.33 -18.50 -4.89
CA ALA A 43 19.45 -17.12 -5.37
C ALA A 43 18.06 -16.49 -5.60
N ALA A 44 17.10 -17.28 -6.10
CA ALA A 44 15.72 -16.84 -6.25
C ALA A 44 15.06 -16.54 -4.88
N ALA A 45 15.32 -17.35 -3.85
CA ALA A 45 14.82 -17.12 -2.50
C ALA A 45 15.39 -15.85 -1.86
N VAL A 46 16.69 -15.57 -2.04
CA VAL A 46 17.35 -14.36 -1.53
C VAL A 46 16.78 -13.09 -2.18
N GLU A 47 16.56 -13.11 -3.50
CA GLU A 47 15.94 -12.00 -4.23
C GLU A 47 14.49 -11.77 -3.76
N GLN A 48 13.73 -12.85 -3.56
CA GLN A 48 12.36 -12.77 -3.08
C GLN A 48 12.27 -12.17 -1.67
N GLU A 49 13.15 -12.59 -0.75
CA GLU A 49 13.22 -12.02 0.60
C GLU A 49 13.66 -10.54 0.57
N SER A 50 14.65 -10.20 -0.26
CA SER A 50 15.09 -8.80 -0.43
C SER A 50 13.93 -7.90 -0.89
N ARG A 51 13.13 -8.36 -1.86
CA ARG A 51 11.92 -7.65 -2.31
C ARG A 51 10.87 -7.54 -1.22
N ARG A 52 10.71 -8.57 -0.39
CA ARG A 52 9.78 -8.56 0.75
C ARG A 52 10.20 -7.50 1.76
N LEU A 53 11.45 -7.50 2.20
CA LEU A 53 12.00 -6.49 3.13
C LEU A 53 11.89 -5.07 2.58
N GLU A 54 12.16 -4.89 1.29
CA GLU A 54 12.01 -3.59 0.62
C GLU A 54 10.55 -3.13 0.59
N THR A 55 9.60 -4.06 0.49
CA THR A 55 8.16 -3.78 0.52
C THR A 55 7.71 -3.44 1.94
N ASP A 56 8.14 -4.21 2.93
CA ASP A 56 7.83 -4.01 4.35
C ASP A 56 8.33 -2.63 4.81
N ALA A 57 9.55 -2.24 4.43
CA ALA A 57 10.11 -0.92 4.74
C ALA A 57 9.26 0.24 4.18
N ARG A 58 8.64 0.07 3.01
CA ARG A 58 7.73 1.08 2.43
C ARG A 58 6.43 1.18 3.19
N VAL A 59 5.86 0.04 3.58
CA VAL A 59 4.65 -0.01 4.41
C VAL A 59 4.91 0.67 5.75
N ASP A 60 6.04 0.37 6.39
CA ASP A 60 6.44 0.99 7.64
C ASP A 60 6.59 2.51 7.52
N ALA A 61 7.26 3.00 6.47
CA ALA A 61 7.43 4.43 6.23
C ALA A 61 6.09 5.14 5.97
N LEU A 62 5.17 4.50 5.24
CA LEU A 62 3.81 5.02 5.08
C LEU A 62 3.06 5.09 6.42
N LEU A 63 3.13 4.04 7.24
CA LEU A 63 2.46 4.01 8.54
C LEU A 63 3.04 5.03 9.52
N GLU A 64 4.35 5.30 9.49
CA GLU A 64 4.97 6.40 10.25
C GLU A 64 4.39 7.76 9.86
N LEU A 65 4.21 8.02 8.56
CA LEU A 65 3.58 9.26 8.10
C LEU A 65 2.10 9.35 8.50
N VAL A 66 1.38 8.23 8.44
CA VAL A 66 -0.02 8.13 8.89
C VAL A 66 -0.12 8.44 10.39
N GLU A 67 0.75 7.85 11.22
CA GLU A 67 0.83 8.09 12.66
C GLU A 67 0.96 9.58 12.98
N VAL A 68 1.93 10.24 12.35
CA VAL A 68 2.18 11.67 12.56
C VAL A 68 0.98 12.49 12.12
N ALA A 69 0.41 12.22 10.94
CA ALA A 69 -0.72 13.00 10.45
C ALA A 69 -2.02 12.77 11.22
N LEU A 70 -2.29 11.56 11.69
CA LEU A 70 -3.45 11.27 12.56
C LEU A 70 -3.34 12.03 13.88
N ARG A 71 -2.16 12.03 14.50
CA ARG A 71 -1.90 12.74 15.74
C ARG A 71 -2.05 14.25 15.56
N GLU A 72 -1.42 14.83 14.55
CA GLU A 72 -1.45 16.28 14.32
C GLU A 72 -2.82 16.80 13.86
N THR A 73 -3.54 16.04 13.04
CA THR A 73 -4.82 16.49 12.45
C THR A 73 -6.01 16.21 13.36
N TYR A 74 -6.00 15.07 14.07
CA TYR A 74 -7.17 14.57 14.78
C TYR A 74 -6.90 14.21 16.25
N GLY A 75 -5.65 14.29 16.72
CA GLY A 75 -5.28 13.83 18.07
C GLY A 75 -5.46 12.32 18.25
N LEU A 76 -5.39 11.54 17.16
CA LEU A 76 -5.58 10.09 17.19
C LEU A 76 -4.23 9.37 17.11
N GLU A 77 -4.04 8.37 17.96
CA GLU A 77 -2.90 7.46 17.90
C GLU A 77 -3.22 6.26 16.99
N LEU A 78 -2.25 5.82 16.19
CA LEU A 78 -2.36 4.59 15.42
C LEU A 78 -1.90 3.39 16.26
N ASP A 79 -2.78 2.40 16.42
CA ASP A 79 -2.38 1.07 16.91
C ASP A 79 -2.05 0.18 15.72
N ARG A 80 -0.75 -0.06 15.47
CA ARG A 80 -0.29 -0.89 14.34
C ARG A 80 -0.88 -2.30 14.34
N ARG A 81 -1.27 -2.87 15.50
CA ARG A 81 -1.93 -4.18 15.60
C ARG A 81 -3.33 -4.19 14.98
N ARG A 82 -3.88 -3.01 14.67
CA ARG A 82 -5.18 -2.81 14.03
C ARG A 82 -5.08 -2.45 12.55
N VAL A 83 -3.86 -2.50 12.01
CA VAL A 83 -3.61 -2.43 10.57
C VAL A 83 -3.63 -3.87 10.05
N MET A 84 -4.57 -4.16 9.17
CA MET A 84 -4.60 -5.42 8.44
C MET A 84 -3.91 -5.23 7.10
N GLU A 85 -2.89 -6.02 6.86
CA GLU A 85 -2.10 -6.01 5.63
C GLU A 85 -2.38 -7.27 4.80
N LEU A 86 -2.69 -7.06 3.53
CA LEU A 86 -3.10 -8.10 2.60
C LEU A 86 -2.22 -8.04 1.36
N ASP A 87 -1.58 -9.13 0.98
CA ASP A 87 -0.65 -9.24 -0.13
C ASP A 87 -1.29 -10.00 -1.30
N SER A 88 -1.09 -9.50 -2.52
CA SER A 88 -1.38 -10.21 -3.78
C SER A 88 -0.30 -9.96 -4.83
N SER A 89 0.92 -9.73 -4.36
CA SER A 89 2.10 -9.48 -5.13
C SER A 89 2.46 -10.67 -6.02
N THR A 90 3.11 -10.37 -7.13
CA THR A 90 3.63 -11.32 -8.13
C THR A 90 5.04 -10.89 -8.51
N ASP A 91 5.78 -11.71 -9.23
CA ASP A 91 7.18 -11.40 -9.59
C ASP A 91 7.35 -10.08 -10.34
N THR A 92 6.33 -9.67 -11.09
CA THR A 92 6.33 -8.45 -11.92
C THR A 92 5.54 -7.29 -11.32
N LYS A 93 4.85 -7.50 -10.20
CA LYS A 93 4.01 -6.47 -9.57
C LYS A 93 3.97 -6.60 -8.05
N MET A 94 4.29 -5.52 -7.35
CA MET A 94 3.94 -5.38 -5.93
C MET A 94 2.48 -4.96 -5.82
N SER A 95 1.71 -5.62 -4.95
CA SER A 95 0.33 -5.25 -4.69
C SER A 95 -0.07 -5.62 -3.26
N ARG A 96 -0.23 -4.62 -2.40
CA ARG A 96 -0.70 -4.79 -1.02
C ARG A 96 -1.89 -3.89 -0.71
N HIS A 97 -2.84 -4.38 0.05
CA HIS A 97 -3.89 -3.57 0.64
C HIS A 97 -3.63 -3.39 2.12
N LEU A 98 -3.81 -2.16 2.62
CA LEU A 98 -3.83 -1.90 4.06
C LEU A 98 -5.23 -1.48 4.47
N HIS A 99 -5.75 -2.05 5.55
CA HIS A 99 -6.98 -1.60 6.20
C HIS A 99 -6.67 -1.14 7.62
N VAL A 100 -6.80 0.17 7.87
CA VAL A 100 -6.45 0.81 9.13
C VAL A 100 -7.70 1.04 9.96
N ARG A 101 -7.86 0.28 11.05
CA ARG A 101 -8.98 0.44 11.98
C ARG A 101 -8.61 1.39 13.11
N LEU A 102 -9.36 2.48 13.22
CA LEU A 102 -9.26 3.47 14.29
C LEU A 102 -10.45 3.29 15.24
N PRO A 103 -10.28 2.72 16.45
CA PRO A 103 -11.38 2.51 17.38
C PRO A 103 -12.10 3.82 17.72
N GLY A 104 -13.44 3.82 17.61
CA GLY A 104 -14.26 5.01 17.88
C GLY A 104 -14.22 6.10 16.80
N ALA A 105 -13.46 5.91 15.72
CA ALA A 105 -13.31 6.89 14.66
C ALA A 105 -13.45 6.29 13.24
N ALA A 106 -13.96 7.09 12.32
CA ALA A 106 -14.04 6.75 10.91
C ALA A 106 -13.97 8.03 10.08
N PHE A 107 -13.50 7.92 8.84
CA PHE A 107 -13.62 9.00 7.88
C PHE A 107 -15.08 9.11 7.44
N ARG A 108 -15.53 10.33 7.16
CA ARG A 108 -16.92 10.61 6.73
C ARG A 108 -17.33 9.79 5.50
N HIS A 109 -16.42 9.65 4.55
CA HIS A 109 -16.52 8.78 3.37
C HIS A 109 -15.18 8.74 2.61
N ALA A 110 -15.08 7.87 1.58
CA ALA A 110 -13.87 7.64 0.80
C ALA A 110 -13.18 8.92 0.31
N ALA A 111 -13.92 9.92 -0.18
CA ALA A 111 -13.31 11.18 -0.63
C ALA A 111 -12.58 11.96 0.49
N HIS A 112 -13.05 11.89 1.74
CA HIS A 112 -12.35 12.50 2.88
C HIS A 112 -11.09 11.70 3.25
N ALA A 113 -11.15 10.37 3.22
CA ALA A 113 -9.96 9.52 3.38
C ALA A 113 -8.93 9.85 2.29
N GLY A 114 -9.35 9.96 1.02
CA GLY A 114 -8.47 10.35 -0.08
C GLY A 114 -7.89 11.76 0.05
N ALA A 115 -8.64 12.70 0.62
CA ALA A 115 -8.12 14.04 0.91
C ALA A 115 -7.03 14.00 1.98
N PHE A 116 -7.21 13.18 3.03
CA PHE A 116 -6.18 12.94 4.04
C PHE A 116 -4.93 12.30 3.41
N VAL A 117 -5.09 11.28 2.57
CA VAL A 117 -3.96 10.62 1.91
C VAL A 117 -3.24 11.52 0.91
N ARG A 118 -3.95 12.38 0.17
CA ARG A 118 -3.30 13.40 -0.67
C ARG A 118 -2.44 14.37 0.14
N LYS A 119 -2.87 14.77 1.33
CA LYS A 119 -2.07 15.61 2.23
C LYS A 119 -0.82 14.87 2.74
N LEU A 120 -0.93 13.56 3.02
CA LEU A 120 0.23 12.73 3.37
C LEU A 120 1.27 12.69 2.25
N VAL A 121 0.82 12.47 1.01
CA VAL A 121 1.71 12.45 -0.16
C VAL A 121 2.38 13.82 -0.35
N ALA A 122 1.61 14.92 -0.30
CA ALA A 122 2.16 16.27 -0.42
C ALA A 122 3.19 16.59 0.68
N ARG A 123 2.98 16.12 1.91
CA ARG A 123 3.96 16.24 2.99
C ARG A 123 5.23 15.46 2.69
N ALA A 124 5.12 14.24 2.16
CA ALA A 124 6.28 13.44 1.79
C ALA A 124 7.06 14.06 0.62
N GLU A 125 6.39 14.71 -0.33
CA GLU A 125 7.03 15.50 -1.39
C GLU A 125 7.79 16.70 -0.80
N SER A 126 7.15 17.43 0.13
CA SER A 126 7.78 18.57 0.80
C SER A 126 9.00 18.15 1.63
N LEU A 127 8.92 17.02 2.34
CA LEU A 127 10.05 16.46 3.08
C LEU A 127 11.22 16.12 2.16
N GLN A 128 10.96 15.56 0.97
CA GLN A 128 12.02 15.26 0.01
C GLN A 128 12.68 16.50 -0.61
N ALA A 129 11.96 17.61 -0.70
CA ALA A 129 12.47 18.87 -1.23
C ALA A 129 13.26 19.69 -0.17
N ASP A 130 13.09 19.38 1.12
CA ASP A 130 13.84 20.00 2.21
C ASP A 130 15.28 19.47 2.23
N ASP A 131 16.29 20.31 2.03
CA ASP A 131 17.71 19.91 1.97
C ASP A 131 18.43 20.01 3.34
N ASP A 132 17.72 20.33 4.44
CA ASP A 132 18.33 20.45 5.77
C ASP A 132 18.86 19.08 6.26
N ASP A 133 20.14 18.98 6.61
CA ASP A 133 20.76 17.72 7.06
C ASP A 133 20.05 17.11 8.29
N ARG A 134 19.41 17.92 9.14
CA ARG A 134 18.58 17.45 10.26
C ARG A 134 17.34 16.64 9.82
N SER A 135 16.90 16.84 8.58
CA SER A 135 15.76 16.15 7.97
C SER A 135 16.18 14.92 7.15
N ALA A 136 17.48 14.58 7.06
CA ALA A 136 17.97 13.49 6.21
C ALA A 136 17.27 12.14 6.45
N ALA A 137 17.07 11.74 7.70
CA ALA A 137 16.36 10.50 8.03
C ALA A 137 14.88 10.54 7.57
N ARG A 138 14.20 11.68 7.76
CA ARG A 138 12.80 11.88 7.34
C ARG A 138 12.68 11.93 5.81
N ARG A 139 13.65 12.54 5.14
CA ARG A 139 13.80 12.53 3.67
C ARG A 139 13.86 11.11 3.14
N SER A 140 14.79 10.31 3.66
CA SER A 140 14.98 8.92 3.23
C SER A 140 13.74 8.08 3.47
N ARG A 141 13.06 8.27 4.61
CA ARG A 141 11.78 7.61 4.89
C ARG A 141 10.67 8.06 3.93
N ALA A 142 10.53 9.35 3.67
CA ALA A 142 9.53 9.88 2.75
C ALA A 142 9.74 9.40 1.31
N ALA A 143 11.00 9.25 0.87
CA ALA A 143 11.33 8.75 -0.47
C ALA A 143 10.79 7.33 -0.74
N LEU A 144 10.59 6.51 0.30
CA LEU A 144 10.06 5.14 0.19
C LEU A 144 8.61 5.09 -0.32
N LEU A 145 7.87 6.20 -0.30
CA LEU A 145 6.56 6.28 -0.94
C LEU A 145 6.62 6.21 -2.47
N TRP A 146 7.80 6.31 -3.07
CA TRP A 146 8.00 6.14 -4.51
C TRP A 146 8.79 4.86 -4.79
N ALA A 147 8.31 4.09 -5.75
CA ALA A 147 9.02 2.96 -6.30
C ALA A 147 10.14 3.44 -7.23
N PRO A 148 11.26 2.69 -7.29
CA PRO A 148 12.33 3.02 -8.21
C PRO A 148 11.84 2.97 -9.66
N PRO A 149 12.39 3.83 -10.54
CA PRO A 149 12.18 3.74 -11.98
C PRO A 149 12.49 2.33 -12.52
N LEU A 150 11.72 1.86 -13.49
CA LEU A 150 11.93 0.56 -14.13
C LEU A 150 13.11 0.55 -15.13
N GLY A 151 13.61 1.72 -15.50
CA GLY A 151 14.71 1.88 -16.43
C GLY A 151 15.04 3.35 -16.68
N ALA A 152 16.10 3.59 -17.46
CA ALA A 152 16.54 4.93 -17.84
C ALA A 152 15.39 5.70 -18.52
N GLY A 153 15.11 6.90 -18.03
CA GLY A 153 14.05 7.77 -18.54
C GLY A 153 12.63 7.45 -18.08
N SER A 154 12.41 6.41 -17.26
CA SER A 154 11.11 6.20 -16.61
C SER A 154 10.99 7.08 -15.36
N GLU A 155 9.79 7.63 -15.13
CA GLU A 155 9.51 8.36 -13.90
C GLU A 155 9.32 7.39 -12.73
N ARG A 156 9.67 7.87 -11.53
CA ARG A 156 9.34 7.16 -10.28
C ARG A 156 7.81 7.06 -10.14
N GLN A 157 7.33 5.92 -9.68
CA GLN A 157 5.91 5.68 -9.47
C GLN A 157 5.54 5.87 -7.99
N LEU A 158 4.50 6.65 -7.67
CA LEU A 158 3.94 6.67 -6.32
C LEU A 158 3.37 5.29 -5.98
N VAL A 159 3.77 4.73 -4.83
CA VAL A 159 3.36 3.40 -4.37
C VAL A 159 1.89 3.38 -3.97
N VAL A 160 1.35 4.49 -3.45
CA VAL A 160 -0.05 4.62 -3.03
C VAL A 160 -0.94 4.95 -4.24
N ASP A 161 -1.89 4.07 -4.59
CA ASP A 161 -2.90 4.37 -5.60
C ASP A 161 -3.94 5.35 -5.05
N LEU A 162 -3.83 6.62 -5.46
CA LEU A 162 -4.80 7.67 -5.10
C LEU A 162 -6.15 7.51 -5.84
N GLY A 163 -6.21 6.68 -6.88
CA GLY A 163 -7.40 6.39 -7.65
C GLY A 163 -8.46 5.58 -6.89
N VAL A 164 -8.13 5.02 -5.72
CA VAL A 164 -9.07 4.20 -4.92
C VAL A 164 -10.13 4.96 -4.15
N TYR A 165 -9.99 6.28 -4.03
CA TYR A 165 -10.92 7.11 -3.27
C TYR A 165 -12.06 7.66 -4.14
N THR A 166 -12.77 6.76 -4.80
CA THR A 166 -13.87 7.06 -5.74
C THR A 166 -15.22 6.55 -5.23
N ARG A 167 -16.31 7.03 -5.84
CA ARG A 167 -17.68 6.66 -5.48
C ARG A 167 -17.92 5.17 -5.73
N ASN A 168 -18.51 4.47 -4.76
CA ASN A 168 -18.87 3.04 -4.85
C ASN A 168 -17.67 2.17 -5.28
N ARG A 169 -16.49 2.43 -4.71
CA ARG A 169 -15.26 1.70 -5.07
C ARG A 169 -15.38 0.22 -4.75
N ALA A 170 -15.17 -0.62 -5.76
CA ALA A 170 -14.97 -2.05 -5.57
C ALA A 170 -13.57 -2.33 -5.02
N PHE A 171 -13.48 -2.92 -3.84
CA PHE A 171 -12.23 -3.26 -3.17
C PHE A 171 -12.17 -4.76 -2.89
N ARG A 172 -11.13 -5.44 -3.38
CA ARG A 172 -11.11 -6.91 -3.42
C ARG A 172 -11.04 -7.51 -2.02
N LEU A 173 -11.84 -8.55 -1.76
CA LEU A 173 -11.92 -9.21 -0.46
C LEU A 173 -10.71 -10.12 -0.18
N LEU A 174 -10.36 -10.26 1.10
CA LEU A 174 -9.40 -11.26 1.58
C LEU A 174 -9.75 -12.64 1.06
N GLY A 175 -8.78 -13.28 0.39
CA GLY A 175 -8.88 -14.61 -0.18
C GLY A 175 -9.43 -14.67 -1.60
N SER A 176 -9.81 -13.53 -2.19
CA SER A 176 -10.28 -13.42 -3.58
C SER A 176 -9.15 -13.02 -4.53
N CYS A 177 -9.28 -13.42 -5.80
CA CYS A 177 -8.42 -13.01 -6.92
C CYS A 177 -9.22 -12.23 -7.97
N LYS A 178 -8.51 -11.56 -8.90
CA LYS A 178 -9.15 -10.98 -10.09
C LYS A 178 -9.61 -12.11 -11.02
N ILE A 179 -10.69 -11.89 -11.77
CA ILE A 179 -11.13 -12.85 -12.80
C ILE A 179 -9.99 -13.09 -13.80
N GLY A 180 -9.76 -14.37 -14.14
CA GLY A 180 -8.66 -14.78 -15.02
C GLY A 180 -7.26 -14.66 -14.40
N LYS A 181 -7.15 -14.41 -13.08
CA LYS A 181 -5.88 -14.39 -12.34
C LYS A 181 -5.94 -15.37 -11.17
N THR A 182 -4.77 -15.91 -10.82
CA THR A 182 -4.60 -16.86 -9.71
C THR A 182 -4.05 -16.20 -8.44
N ALA A 183 -3.38 -15.04 -8.56
CA ALA A 183 -2.87 -14.28 -7.43
C ALA A 183 -4.02 -13.78 -6.55
N ARG A 184 -4.08 -14.30 -5.33
CA ARG A 184 -5.10 -14.01 -4.33
C ARG A 184 -4.60 -12.98 -3.35
N LEU A 185 -5.54 -12.23 -2.78
CA LEU A 185 -5.27 -11.39 -1.61
C LEU A 185 -5.16 -12.31 -0.37
N SER A 186 -4.02 -12.33 0.33
CA SER A 186 -3.79 -13.13 1.54
C SER A 186 -3.17 -12.28 2.65
N ASN A 187 -3.31 -12.67 3.90
CA ASN A 187 -2.56 -12.01 4.98
C ASN A 187 -1.04 -12.20 4.75
N THR A 188 -0.26 -11.17 5.05
CA THR A 188 1.21 -11.24 5.17
C THR A 188 1.65 -11.96 6.42
#